data_AF-A0AAN7JLJ3-F1
#
_entry.id   AF-A0AAN7JLJ3-F1
#
_cell.length_a   1.000
_cell.length_b   1.000
_cell.length_c   1.000
_cell.angle_alpha   90.00
_cell.angle_beta   90.00
_cell.angle_gamma   90.00
#
_symmetry.space_group_name_H-M   'P 1'
#
loop_
_entity.id
_entity.type
_entity.pdbx_description
1 polymer ?
#
loop_
_entity_poly.entity_id
_entity_poly.type
_entity_poly.pdbx_seq_one_letter_code
_entity_poly.pdbx_strand_id
1 'polypeptide(L)'
;MKVSSPYFDPEFDSLTERIYGTKVSIDNDSGHDCTVIKIDGLNKQGLLLEVVQILTDLNLSMSKIYISADGKWFMDVFHVKDEKGNKLYDQAVIDYIQQAIGTASLDGLTLLDMGETRDRTSYKEPKPSCDHTTIELVGAERPGLLSEILAVLSDLHCRIVKAHTWTHNSRLACIAHVSDRLTDAQINDPGRLAAIEDRLASVISGTGSVVSRSRESPTGRVDCSVADLERRLHRLMLSARDFDESYELYGLSRSPSPSLSPAKQNPVVRAKHVSVEECEEKGYLIVSIRCKDRRRLMFDCVCTLTDMRYAVFHASGRLCDRYSFQEYFIRHMDGWTQNRDKEKEHIIKCMEAALARRISKGSAAR
;
A
#
# COMPACT_ATOMS: atom_id res chain seq x y z
N MET A 1 36.17 -18.42 27.90
CA MET A 1 35.32 -19.37 27.16
C MET A 1 34.92 -18.71 25.84
N LYS A 2 35.35 -19.26 24.70
CA LYS A 2 34.87 -18.80 23.38
C LYS A 2 33.56 -19.53 23.11
N VAL A 3 32.46 -18.78 23.04
CA VAL A 3 31.14 -19.30 22.65
C VAL A 3 31.23 -19.62 21.16
N SER A 4 31.15 -20.90 20.78
CA SER A 4 31.03 -21.29 19.37
C SER A 4 29.60 -21.05 18.93
N SER A 5 29.39 -20.04 18.09
CA SER A 5 28.13 -19.89 17.36
C SER A 5 27.97 -21.07 16.40
N PRO A 6 26.76 -21.63 16.22
CA PRO A 6 26.53 -22.65 15.21
C PRO A 6 26.85 -22.08 13.83
N TYR A 7 27.70 -22.77 13.07
CA TYR A 7 27.99 -22.44 11.68
C TYR A 7 26.71 -22.67 10.86
N PHE A 8 26.21 -21.59 10.28
CA PHE A 8 25.10 -21.62 9.33
C PHE A 8 25.70 -21.66 7.93
N ASP A 9 25.38 -22.71 7.19
CA ASP A 9 25.79 -22.86 5.80
C ASP A 9 24.74 -22.17 4.89
N PRO A 10 25.08 -21.07 4.20
CA PRO A 10 24.17 -20.37 3.31
C PRO A 10 23.72 -21.23 2.10
N GLU A 11 24.47 -22.28 1.74
CA GLU A 11 24.07 -23.22 0.69
C GLU A 11 22.77 -23.97 1.07
N PHE A 12 22.51 -24.19 2.36
CA PHE A 12 21.33 -24.91 2.84
C PHE A 12 20.03 -24.12 2.66
N ASP A 13 20.06 -22.80 2.85
CA ASP A 13 18.91 -21.93 2.60
C ASP A 13 18.59 -21.88 1.11
N SER A 14 19.62 -21.80 0.25
CA SER A 14 19.46 -21.85 -1.21
C SER A 14 18.81 -23.16 -1.70
N LEU A 15 19.18 -24.29 -1.09
CA LEU A 15 18.60 -25.60 -1.40
C LEU A 15 17.14 -25.71 -0.95
N THR A 16 16.81 -25.18 0.23
CA THR A 16 15.45 -25.17 0.75
C THR A 16 14.54 -24.35 -0.17
N GLU A 17 15.00 -23.21 -0.66
CA GLU A 17 14.27 -22.40 -1.64
C GLU A 17 14.14 -23.08 -3.01
N ARG A 18 15.17 -23.82 -3.45
CA ARG A 18 15.11 -24.57 -4.72
C ARG A 18 14.15 -25.76 -4.69
N ILE A 19 13.97 -26.37 -3.51
CA ILE A 19 13.10 -27.52 -3.30
C ILE A 19 11.65 -27.07 -3.00
N TYR A 20 11.50 -25.94 -2.32
CA TYR A 20 10.23 -25.44 -1.79
C TYR A 20 9.88 -24.02 -2.23
N GLY A 21 10.34 -23.64 -3.42
CA GLY A 21 10.03 -22.36 -4.04
C GLY A 21 8.51 -22.13 -4.10
N THR A 22 8.12 -20.85 -4.18
CA THR A 22 6.70 -20.48 -4.21
C THR A 22 5.98 -21.16 -5.36
N LYS A 23 4.98 -21.97 -5.03
CA LYS A 23 4.11 -22.66 -5.98
C LYS A 23 2.81 -21.88 -6.11
N VAL A 24 2.40 -21.64 -7.35
CA VAL A 24 1.15 -20.96 -7.67
C VAL A 24 0.28 -21.93 -8.46
N SER A 25 -0.85 -22.30 -7.87
CA SER A 25 -1.88 -23.12 -8.50
C SER A 25 -3.13 -22.28 -8.71
N ILE A 26 -3.68 -22.35 -9.92
CA ILE A 26 -4.89 -21.63 -10.30
C ILE A 26 -5.91 -22.67 -10.71
N ASP A 27 -7.05 -22.66 -10.02
CA ASP A 27 -8.08 -23.68 -10.11
C ASP A 27 -9.43 -23.03 -10.40
N ASN A 28 -10.04 -23.45 -11.52
CA ASN A 28 -11.36 -23.01 -11.95
C ASN A 28 -12.47 -24.02 -11.65
N ASP A 29 -12.14 -25.22 -11.20
CA ASP A 29 -13.06 -26.34 -10.99
C ASP A 29 -13.61 -26.36 -9.56
N SER A 30 -12.77 -26.03 -8.56
CA SER A 30 -13.17 -26.08 -7.14
C SER A 30 -14.25 -25.08 -6.72
N GLY A 31 -14.38 -23.94 -7.41
CA GLY A 31 -15.38 -22.91 -7.11
C GLY A 31 -16.42 -22.83 -8.20
N HIS A 32 -17.72 -22.79 -7.89
CA HIS A 32 -18.75 -22.67 -8.94
C HIS A 32 -18.71 -21.32 -9.68
N ASP A 33 -18.41 -20.21 -8.98
CA ASP A 33 -18.55 -18.85 -9.51
C ASP A 33 -17.27 -18.00 -9.45
N CYS A 34 -16.14 -18.58 -9.03
CA CYS A 34 -14.87 -17.88 -8.87
C CYS A 34 -13.69 -18.77 -9.24
N THR A 35 -12.57 -18.14 -9.59
CA THR A 35 -11.27 -18.79 -9.74
C THR A 35 -10.58 -18.81 -8.38
N VAL A 36 -9.99 -19.93 -8.01
CA VAL A 36 -9.22 -20.10 -6.79
C VAL A 36 -7.74 -20.02 -7.14
N ILE A 37 -7.06 -19.01 -6.61
CA ILE A 37 -5.60 -18.89 -6.68
C ILE A 37 -5.04 -19.35 -5.34
N LYS A 38 -4.26 -20.42 -5.34
CA LYS A 38 -3.56 -20.92 -4.16
C LYS A 38 -2.07 -20.75 -4.35
N ILE A 39 -1.43 -20.17 -3.34
CA ILE A 39 -0.01 -19.87 -3.30
C ILE A 39 0.54 -20.49 -2.03
N ASP A 40 1.56 -21.33 -2.15
CA ASP A 40 2.25 -21.90 -0.99
C ASP A 40 3.76 -21.93 -1.20
N GLY A 41 4.52 -21.85 -0.11
CA GLY A 41 5.97 -21.87 -0.17
C GLY A 41 6.61 -21.36 1.11
N LEU A 42 7.86 -20.92 0.99
CA LEU A 42 8.60 -20.34 2.10
C LEU A 42 8.10 -18.93 2.41
N ASN A 43 7.84 -18.68 3.69
CA ASN A 43 7.35 -17.41 4.19
C ASN A 43 8.48 -16.36 4.12
N LYS A 44 8.47 -15.59 3.04
CA LYS A 44 9.35 -14.43 2.85
C LYS A 44 8.59 -13.16 3.26
N GLN A 45 9.28 -12.29 3.97
CA GLN A 45 8.70 -11.04 4.43
C GLN A 45 8.28 -10.16 3.25
N GLY A 46 7.02 -9.70 3.24
CA GLY A 46 6.49 -8.80 2.21
C GLY A 46 5.82 -9.49 1.01
N LEU A 47 5.92 -10.81 0.89
CA LEU A 47 5.35 -11.55 -0.25
C LEU A 47 3.83 -11.39 -0.38
N LEU A 48 3.10 -11.41 0.75
CA LEU A 48 1.64 -11.19 0.76
C LEU A 48 1.27 -9.85 0.10
N LEU A 49 2.03 -8.79 0.37
CA LEU A 49 1.75 -7.48 -0.19
C LEU A 49 2.03 -7.46 -1.70
N GLU A 50 3.10 -8.09 -2.15
CA GLU A 50 3.43 -8.21 -3.58
C GLU A 50 2.36 -9.00 -4.34
N VAL A 51 1.90 -10.12 -3.78
CA VAL A 51 0.78 -10.90 -4.33
C VAL A 51 -0.48 -10.03 -4.44
N VAL A 52 -0.86 -9.36 -3.35
CA VAL A 52 -2.07 -8.51 -3.35
C VAL A 52 -1.92 -7.33 -4.31
N GLN A 53 -0.71 -6.79 -4.51
CA GLN A 53 -0.42 -5.78 -5.53
C GLN A 53 -0.68 -6.31 -6.94
N ILE A 54 -0.10 -7.45 -7.30
CA ILE A 54 -0.27 -8.09 -8.62
C ILE A 54 -1.75 -8.34 -8.92
N LEU A 55 -2.49 -8.93 -7.97
CA LEU A 55 -3.93 -9.19 -8.15
C LEU A 55 -4.74 -7.89 -8.28
N THR A 56 -4.30 -6.83 -7.60
CA THR A 56 -4.95 -5.51 -7.65
C THR A 56 -4.69 -4.78 -8.97
N ASP A 57 -3.49 -4.90 -9.53
CA ASP A 57 -3.14 -4.31 -10.83
C ASP A 57 -3.90 -4.95 -11.99
N LEU A 58 -4.20 -6.24 -11.86
CA LEU A 58 -5.09 -6.97 -12.77
C LEU A 58 -6.58 -6.67 -12.54
N ASN A 59 -6.90 -5.75 -11.61
CA ASN A 59 -8.25 -5.36 -11.20
C ASN A 59 -9.15 -6.55 -10.82
N LEU A 60 -8.56 -7.60 -10.25
CA LEU A 60 -9.30 -8.75 -9.78
C LEU A 60 -10.07 -8.43 -8.50
N SER A 61 -11.31 -8.87 -8.43
CA SER A 61 -12.14 -8.75 -7.23
C SER A 61 -11.97 -9.98 -6.35
N MET A 62 -11.70 -9.78 -5.06
CA MET A 62 -11.47 -10.84 -4.08
C MET A 62 -12.71 -11.03 -3.22
N SER A 63 -13.34 -12.20 -3.33
CA SER A 63 -14.60 -12.50 -2.62
C SER A 63 -14.37 -13.24 -1.29
N LYS A 64 -13.36 -14.11 -1.25
CA LYS A 64 -12.93 -14.81 -0.05
C LYS A 64 -11.41 -14.93 -0.06
N ILE A 65 -10.82 -14.86 1.11
CA ILE A 65 -9.37 -14.97 1.30
C ILE A 65 -9.08 -15.81 2.54
N TYR A 66 -8.01 -16.59 2.47
CA TYR A 66 -7.44 -17.31 3.59
C TYR A 66 -5.93 -17.19 3.49
N ILE A 67 -5.32 -16.55 4.47
CA ILE A 67 -3.86 -16.37 4.58
C ILE A 67 -3.43 -17.15 5.82
N SER A 68 -2.38 -17.94 5.71
CA SER A 68 -1.79 -18.62 6.85
C SER A 68 -0.29 -18.71 6.70
N ALA A 69 0.44 -18.26 7.70
CA ALA A 69 1.88 -18.32 7.79
C ALA A 69 2.28 -18.99 9.10
N ASP A 70 2.81 -20.21 9.00
CA ASP A 70 3.18 -21.06 10.12
C ASP A 70 4.67 -21.38 10.05
N GLY A 71 5.43 -20.79 10.97
CA GLY A 71 6.90 -20.92 10.99
C GLY A 71 7.53 -20.37 9.71
N LYS A 72 8.23 -21.24 8.98
CA LYS A 72 8.91 -20.88 7.71
C LYS A 72 8.02 -21.04 6.48
N TRP A 73 6.75 -21.40 6.63
CA TRP A 73 5.86 -21.75 5.53
C TRP A 73 4.65 -20.84 5.50
N PHE A 74 4.11 -20.60 4.32
CA PHE A 74 2.83 -19.94 4.16
C PHE A 74 1.96 -20.66 3.12
N MET A 75 0.66 -20.47 3.24
CA MET A 75 -0.36 -20.88 2.29
C MET A 75 -1.44 -19.81 2.24
N ASP A 76 -1.56 -19.20 1.08
CA ASP A 76 -2.52 -18.15 0.79
C ASP A 76 -3.48 -18.62 -0.29
N VAL A 77 -4.77 -18.42 -0.06
CA VAL A 77 -5.85 -18.81 -0.98
C VAL A 77 -6.73 -17.60 -1.23
N PHE A 78 -6.86 -17.22 -2.50
CA PHE A 78 -7.65 -16.09 -2.96
C PHE A 78 -8.74 -16.59 -3.90
N HIS A 79 -10.00 -16.26 -3.58
CA HIS A 79 -11.13 -16.50 -4.48
C HIS A 79 -11.39 -15.24 -5.29
N VAL A 80 -10.94 -15.25 -6.54
CA VAL A 80 -10.93 -14.09 -7.43
C VAL A 80 -11.96 -14.19 -8.54
N LYS A 81 -12.38 -13.03 -9.03
CA LYS A 81 -13.18 -12.85 -10.25
C LYS A 81 -12.60 -11.70 -11.06
N ASP A 82 -12.80 -11.73 -12.37
CA ASP A 82 -12.45 -10.64 -13.28
C ASP A 82 -13.28 -9.36 -13.00
N GLU A 83 -12.99 -8.28 -13.73
CA GLU A 83 -13.73 -7.02 -13.61
C GLU A 83 -15.24 -7.15 -13.93
N LYS A 84 -15.62 -8.17 -14.70
CA LYS A 84 -17.00 -8.47 -15.10
C LYS A 84 -17.70 -9.41 -14.10
N GLY A 85 -17.00 -9.90 -13.08
CA GLY A 85 -17.51 -10.82 -12.06
C GLY A 85 -17.46 -12.31 -12.45
N ASN A 86 -16.75 -12.67 -13.52
CA ASN A 86 -16.59 -14.03 -14.03
C ASN A 86 -15.29 -14.67 -13.56
N LYS A 87 -15.16 -15.98 -13.79
CA LYS A 87 -13.90 -16.70 -13.65
C LYS A 87 -12.88 -16.26 -14.70
N LEU A 88 -11.60 -16.44 -14.36
CA LEU A 88 -10.48 -16.22 -15.25
C LEU A 88 -10.36 -17.41 -16.21
N TYR A 89 -10.69 -17.18 -17.49
CA TYR A 89 -10.50 -18.16 -18.56
C TYR A 89 -9.39 -17.76 -19.54
N ASP A 90 -8.93 -16.51 -19.47
CA ASP A 90 -7.85 -16.03 -20.31
C ASP A 90 -6.52 -16.62 -19.83
N GLN A 91 -5.98 -17.54 -20.63
CA GLN A 91 -4.73 -18.22 -20.32
C GLN A 91 -3.56 -17.24 -20.21
N ALA A 92 -3.55 -16.13 -20.98
CA ALA A 92 -2.49 -15.15 -20.89
C ALA A 92 -2.46 -14.45 -19.52
N VAL A 93 -3.63 -14.20 -18.93
CA VAL A 93 -3.75 -13.62 -17.58
C VAL A 93 -3.32 -14.64 -16.52
N ILE A 94 -3.71 -15.90 -16.67
CA ILE A 94 -3.34 -17.00 -15.76
C ILE A 94 -1.81 -17.19 -15.76
N ASP A 95 -1.21 -17.30 -16.95
CA ASP A 95 0.23 -17.47 -17.12
C ASP A 95 0.99 -16.27 -16.55
N TYR A 96 0.48 -15.05 -16.79
CA TYR A 96 1.06 -13.83 -16.21
C TYR A 96 1.01 -13.84 -14.68
N ILE A 97 -0.10 -14.24 -14.06
CA ILE A 97 -0.20 -14.34 -12.59
C ILE A 97 0.82 -15.35 -12.05
N GLN A 98 0.91 -16.53 -12.66
CA GLN A 98 1.86 -17.56 -12.24
C GLN A 98 3.30 -17.08 -12.37
N GLN A 99 3.64 -16.43 -13.49
CA GLN A 99 4.96 -15.87 -13.72
C GLN A 99 5.28 -14.75 -12.75
N ALA A 100 4.40 -13.75 -12.61
CA ALA A 100 4.64 -12.57 -11.78
C ALA A 100 4.82 -12.91 -10.29
N ILE A 101 3.98 -13.81 -9.76
CA ILE A 101 4.09 -14.27 -8.36
C ILE A 101 5.31 -15.19 -8.19
N GLY A 102 5.60 -16.04 -9.18
CA GLY A 102 6.79 -16.87 -9.19
C GLY A 102 8.09 -16.05 -9.18
N THR A 103 8.15 -14.96 -9.94
CA THR A 103 9.31 -14.05 -9.97
C THR A 103 9.42 -13.17 -8.74
N ALA A 104 8.30 -12.72 -8.17
CA ALA A 104 8.29 -11.96 -6.91
C ALA A 104 8.97 -12.76 -5.76
N SER A 105 8.79 -14.08 -5.76
CA SER A 105 9.48 -14.99 -4.83
C SER A 105 11.00 -15.08 -5.05
N LEU A 106 11.49 -14.85 -6.28
CA LEU A 106 12.91 -14.86 -6.63
C LEU A 106 13.61 -13.54 -6.33
N ASP A 107 12.97 -12.38 -6.56
CA ASP A 107 13.64 -11.08 -6.41
C ASP A 107 14.06 -10.75 -4.96
N GLY A 108 13.42 -11.38 -3.97
CA GLY A 108 13.87 -11.35 -2.57
C GLY A 108 15.28 -11.92 -2.33
N LEU A 109 15.91 -12.56 -3.33
CA LEU A 109 17.29 -13.07 -3.28
C LEU A 109 18.35 -12.07 -3.75
N THR A 110 17.99 -10.95 -4.38
CA THR A 110 19.00 -10.08 -5.05
C THR A 110 19.80 -9.15 -4.13
N LEU A 111 19.60 -9.20 -2.81
CA LEU A 111 20.38 -8.38 -1.87
C LEU A 111 21.57 -9.08 -1.23
N LEU A 112 21.79 -10.37 -1.45
CA LEU A 112 22.97 -11.06 -0.93
C LEU A 112 23.55 -12.01 -1.98
N ASP A 113 24.56 -11.50 -2.67
CA ASP A 113 25.63 -12.24 -3.34
C ASP A 113 25.27 -12.99 -4.64
N MET A 114 25.69 -12.43 -5.78
CA MET A 114 26.37 -13.20 -6.82
C MET A 114 27.16 -12.22 -7.71
N GLY A 115 28.49 -12.27 -7.53
CA GLY A 115 29.45 -11.71 -8.47
C GLY A 115 29.24 -12.21 -9.90
N GLU A 116 29.64 -11.34 -10.83
CA GLU A 116 29.91 -11.56 -12.25
C GLU A 116 29.84 -13.02 -12.74
N THR A 117 28.92 -13.33 -13.66
CA THR A 117 29.22 -13.66 -15.07
C THR A 117 28.04 -14.36 -15.77
N ARG A 118 27.65 -13.80 -16.93
CA ARG A 118 27.07 -14.45 -18.15
C ARG A 118 25.66 -15.07 -18.01
N ASP A 119 24.77 -15.04 -19.00
CA ASP A 119 24.92 -14.85 -20.44
C ASP A 119 23.64 -14.22 -21.05
N ARG A 120 23.81 -13.32 -22.01
CA ARG A 120 22.74 -12.56 -22.68
C ARG A 120 22.36 -13.23 -23.99
N THR A 121 21.19 -13.88 -24.04
CA THR A 121 20.32 -14.03 -25.23
C THR A 121 18.91 -14.27 -24.66
N SER A 122 17.79 -13.67 -25.07
CA SER A 122 17.36 -13.20 -26.37
C SER A 122 16.08 -12.34 -26.23
N TYR A 123 15.83 -11.47 -27.22
CA TYR A 123 14.60 -10.70 -27.50
C TYR A 123 14.17 -9.61 -26.50
N LYS A 124 14.79 -8.42 -26.64
CA LYS A 124 14.21 -7.15 -26.21
C LYS A 124 13.36 -6.58 -27.34
N GLU A 125 12.04 -6.58 -27.18
CA GLU A 125 11.25 -5.50 -27.78
C GLU A 125 11.56 -4.20 -27.01
N PRO A 126 11.69 -3.04 -27.68
CA PRO A 126 11.94 -1.78 -27.02
C PRO A 126 10.65 -1.33 -26.31
N LYS A 127 10.49 -1.74 -25.06
CA LYS A 127 9.46 -1.22 -24.16
C LYS A 127 9.89 0.20 -23.74
N PRO A 128 9.07 1.25 -23.91
CA PRO A 128 9.48 2.62 -23.63
C PRO A 128 9.81 2.77 -22.14
N SER A 129 11.05 3.15 -21.84
CA SER A 129 11.42 3.59 -20.51
C SER A 129 10.57 4.79 -20.12
N CYS A 130 10.00 4.78 -18.91
CA CYS A 130 9.27 5.92 -18.40
C CYS A 130 10.27 7.02 -17.99
N ASP A 131 10.75 7.80 -18.95
CA ASP A 131 11.74 8.87 -18.75
C ASP A 131 11.09 10.16 -18.18
N HIS A 132 10.41 10.06 -17.05
CA HIS A 132 9.73 11.20 -16.40
C HIS A 132 10.32 11.50 -15.03
N THR A 133 10.27 12.76 -14.60
CA THR A 133 10.68 13.18 -13.25
C THR A 133 9.47 13.03 -12.32
N THR A 134 9.61 12.26 -11.26
CA THR A 134 8.55 12.08 -10.25
C THR A 134 8.71 13.10 -9.13
N ILE A 135 7.67 13.90 -8.88
CA ILE A 135 7.58 14.88 -7.78
C ILE A 135 6.58 14.36 -6.76
N GLU A 136 7.00 14.26 -5.51
CA GLU A 136 6.13 13.87 -4.39
C GLU A 136 5.91 15.05 -3.45
N LEU A 137 4.64 15.34 -3.18
CA LEU A 137 4.21 16.45 -2.35
C LEU A 137 3.33 15.90 -1.22
N VAL A 138 3.69 16.27 -0.01
CA VAL A 138 2.84 16.09 1.18
C VAL A 138 2.54 17.47 1.72
N GLY A 139 1.39 17.68 2.37
CA GLY A 139 1.11 18.96 3.02
C GLY A 139 -0.27 19.03 3.68
N ALA A 140 -0.57 20.17 4.30
CA ALA A 140 -1.92 20.46 4.76
C ALA A 140 -2.78 20.90 3.56
N GLU A 141 -3.95 20.30 3.41
CA GLU A 141 -4.90 20.68 2.36
C GLU A 141 -5.51 22.05 2.69
N ARG A 142 -5.56 22.94 1.69
CA ARG A 142 -6.35 24.17 1.74
C ARG A 142 -6.99 24.47 0.39
N PRO A 143 -8.12 25.19 0.36
CA PRO A 143 -8.71 25.64 -0.90
C PRO A 143 -7.68 26.39 -1.76
N GLY A 144 -7.59 26.03 -3.04
CA GLY A 144 -6.68 26.66 -4.00
C GLY A 144 -5.25 26.10 -4.03
N LEU A 145 -4.85 25.24 -3.08
CA LEU A 145 -3.48 24.70 -3.02
C LEU A 145 -3.09 23.95 -4.31
N LEU A 146 -3.97 23.10 -4.83
CA LEU A 146 -3.70 22.40 -6.09
C LEU A 146 -3.57 23.36 -7.27
N SER A 147 -4.40 24.40 -7.32
CA SER A 147 -4.31 25.43 -8.36
C SER A 147 -2.97 26.18 -8.31
N GLU A 148 -2.47 26.48 -7.11
CA GLU A 148 -1.15 27.10 -6.92
C GLU A 148 -0.01 26.16 -7.32
N ILE A 149 -0.08 24.88 -6.95
CA ILE A 149 0.90 23.86 -7.37
C ILE A 149 0.93 23.76 -8.91
N LEU A 150 -0.24 23.70 -9.55
CA LEU A 150 -0.35 23.66 -11.01
C LEU A 150 0.21 24.93 -11.66
N ALA A 151 -0.06 26.10 -11.07
CA ALA A 151 0.50 27.37 -11.54
C ALA A 151 2.03 27.37 -11.48
N VAL A 152 2.62 26.95 -10.34
CA VAL A 152 4.08 26.85 -10.19
C VAL A 152 4.70 25.89 -11.21
N LEU A 153 4.08 24.73 -11.43
CA LEU A 153 4.58 23.77 -12.42
C LEU A 153 4.48 24.34 -13.85
N SER A 154 3.40 25.04 -14.18
CA SER A 154 3.24 25.72 -15.47
C SER A 154 4.28 26.83 -15.69
N ASP A 155 4.53 27.65 -14.66
CA ASP A 155 5.51 28.74 -14.67
C ASP A 155 6.94 28.24 -14.84
N LEU A 156 7.26 27.06 -14.30
CA LEU A 156 8.57 26.41 -14.44
C LEU A 156 8.70 25.58 -15.74
N HIS A 157 7.70 25.69 -16.62
CA HIS A 157 7.60 24.96 -17.88
C HIS A 157 7.67 23.43 -17.69
N CYS A 158 7.14 22.94 -16.57
CA CYS A 158 6.94 21.52 -16.33
C CYS A 158 5.61 21.09 -16.94
N ARG A 159 5.64 20.14 -17.88
CA ARG A 159 4.44 19.46 -18.35
C ARG A 159 4.08 18.35 -17.38
N ILE A 160 2.83 18.29 -16.96
CA ILE A 160 2.33 17.20 -16.12
C ILE A 160 1.84 16.09 -17.03
N VAL A 161 2.47 14.92 -16.96
CA VAL A 161 2.09 13.74 -17.74
C VAL A 161 1.02 12.95 -17.00
N LYS A 162 1.19 12.78 -15.69
CA LYS A 162 0.25 12.07 -14.83
C LYS A 162 0.35 12.60 -13.41
N ALA A 163 -0.77 12.80 -12.73
CA ALA A 163 -0.79 13.20 -11.34
C ALA A 163 -1.86 12.42 -10.58
N HIS A 164 -1.53 12.01 -9.35
CA HIS A 164 -2.48 11.35 -8.46
C HIS A 164 -2.41 12.02 -7.11
N THR A 165 -3.59 12.29 -6.56
CA THR A 165 -3.73 13.13 -5.37
C THR A 165 -4.74 12.50 -4.43
N TRP A 166 -4.36 12.32 -3.17
CA TRP A 166 -5.21 11.87 -2.08
C TRP A 166 -5.37 12.98 -1.05
N THR A 167 -6.59 13.14 -0.56
CA THR A 167 -6.92 14.09 0.50
C THR A 167 -7.72 13.39 1.59
N HIS A 168 -7.32 13.61 2.84
CA HIS A 168 -8.00 13.09 4.03
C HIS A 168 -7.58 13.89 5.26
N ASN A 169 -8.53 14.21 6.16
CA ASN A 169 -8.27 14.95 7.40
C ASN A 169 -7.38 16.20 7.23
N SER A 170 -7.69 17.04 6.23
CA SER A 170 -6.92 18.25 5.91
C SER A 170 -5.44 17.98 5.60
N ARG A 171 -5.11 16.76 5.16
CA ARG A 171 -3.81 16.36 4.61
C ARG A 171 -3.93 16.04 3.14
N LEU A 172 -2.91 16.41 2.40
CA LEU A 172 -2.72 16.19 0.98
C LEU A 172 -1.49 15.30 0.78
N ALA A 173 -1.62 14.25 -0.03
CA ALA A 173 -0.50 13.56 -0.65
C ALA A 173 -0.69 13.57 -2.16
N CYS A 174 0.32 13.97 -2.91
CA CYS A 174 0.30 14.06 -4.36
C CYS A 174 1.58 13.51 -4.95
N ILE A 175 1.45 12.71 -6.00
CA ILE A 175 2.56 12.24 -6.82
C ILE A 175 2.29 12.67 -8.26
N ALA A 176 3.20 13.46 -8.82
CA ALA A 176 3.11 13.98 -10.17
C ALA A 176 4.33 13.56 -10.99
N HIS A 177 4.09 12.92 -12.12
CA HIS A 177 5.10 12.67 -13.13
C HIS A 177 5.12 13.88 -14.07
N VAL A 178 6.27 14.53 -14.13
CA VAL A 178 6.50 15.71 -14.95
C VAL A 178 7.59 15.47 -15.98
N SER A 179 7.40 16.05 -17.16
CA SER A 179 8.41 16.19 -18.21
C SER A 179 8.70 17.66 -18.44
N ASP A 180 9.84 17.94 -19.07
CA ASP A 180 10.14 19.29 -19.55
C ASP A 180 9.26 19.63 -20.75
N ARG A 181 8.55 20.78 -20.71
CA ARG A 181 7.60 21.16 -21.76
C ARG A 181 8.24 21.35 -23.14
N LEU A 182 9.53 21.70 -23.18
CA LEU A 182 10.25 21.97 -24.43
C LEU A 182 10.85 20.71 -25.06
N THR A 183 11.39 19.80 -24.25
CA THR A 183 12.12 18.62 -24.73
C THR A 183 11.30 17.33 -24.63
N ASP A 184 10.17 17.37 -23.92
CA ASP A 184 9.34 16.22 -23.53
C ASP A 184 10.13 15.11 -22.82
N ALA A 185 11.32 15.45 -22.30
CA ALA A 185 12.24 14.55 -21.65
C ALA A 185 12.25 14.76 -20.14
N GLN A 186 12.89 13.83 -19.43
CA GLN A 186 13.11 13.91 -17.99
C GLN A 186 13.88 15.18 -17.61
N ILE A 187 13.43 15.85 -16.55
CA ILE A 187 14.13 17.00 -15.96
C ILE A 187 15.28 16.45 -15.11
N ASN A 188 16.48 16.42 -15.67
CA ASN A 188 17.69 15.91 -15.01
C ASN A 188 18.61 17.01 -14.47
N ASP A 189 18.36 18.27 -14.81
CA ASP A 189 19.18 19.39 -14.34
C ASP A 189 18.95 19.66 -12.84
N PRO A 190 19.98 19.50 -11.98
CA PRO A 190 19.84 19.67 -10.54
C PRO A 190 19.48 21.11 -10.13
N GLY A 191 19.88 22.11 -10.90
CA GLY A 191 19.53 23.51 -10.64
C GLY A 191 18.03 23.78 -10.86
N ARG A 192 17.47 23.32 -11.99
CA ARG A 192 16.03 23.35 -12.24
C ARG A 192 15.24 22.55 -11.21
N LEU A 193 15.72 21.38 -10.81
CA LEU A 193 15.06 20.57 -9.78
C LEU A 193 15.04 21.29 -8.42
N ALA A 194 16.15 21.92 -8.01
CA ALA A 194 16.19 22.72 -6.79
C ALA A 194 15.23 23.92 -6.86
N ALA A 195 15.16 24.62 -8.00
CA ALA A 195 14.21 25.72 -8.18
C ALA A 195 12.73 25.25 -8.11
N ILE A 196 12.43 24.06 -8.64
CA ILE A 196 11.11 23.43 -8.50
C ILE A 196 10.82 23.10 -7.04
N GLU A 197 11.77 22.47 -6.34
CA GLU A 197 11.65 22.14 -4.92
C GLU A 197 11.45 23.39 -4.07
N ASP A 198 12.25 24.43 -4.25
CA ASP A 198 12.18 25.67 -3.47
C ASP A 198 10.84 26.40 -3.69
N ARG A 199 10.34 26.46 -4.92
CA ARG A 199 9.03 27.09 -5.20
C ARG A 199 7.87 26.28 -4.66
N LEU A 200 7.89 24.95 -4.83
CA LEU A 200 6.85 24.09 -4.27
C LEU A 200 6.90 24.08 -2.74
N ALA A 201 8.10 24.05 -2.17
CA ALA A 201 8.32 24.21 -0.75
C ALA A 201 7.80 25.58 -0.28
N SER A 202 7.97 26.68 -1.02
CA SER A 202 7.40 27.96 -0.61
C SER A 202 5.87 27.95 -0.57
N VAL A 203 5.20 27.25 -1.49
CA VAL A 203 3.73 27.14 -1.54
C VAL A 203 3.20 26.26 -0.38
N ILE A 204 3.99 25.27 0.03
CA ILE A 204 3.59 24.25 1.03
C ILE A 204 4.12 24.58 2.45
N SER A 205 5.25 25.28 2.58
CA SER A 205 5.96 25.57 3.85
C SER A 205 5.27 26.62 4.71
N GLY A 206 4.21 27.27 4.25
CA GLY A 206 3.28 27.97 5.15
C GLY A 206 2.64 27.06 6.21
N THR A 207 2.84 25.73 6.11
CA THR A 207 2.10 24.71 6.87
C THR A 207 2.93 23.49 7.32
N GLY A 208 4.26 23.52 7.25
CA GLY A 208 5.16 22.49 7.81
C GLY A 208 5.15 21.14 7.06
N SER A 209 5.93 21.03 5.97
CA SER A 209 5.92 19.82 5.14
C SER A 209 7.23 19.50 4.41
N VAL A 210 7.31 18.29 3.85
CA VAL A 210 8.44 17.70 3.14
C VAL A 210 8.11 17.54 1.65
N VAL A 211 8.95 18.10 0.78
CA VAL A 211 9.02 17.74 -0.65
C VAL A 211 10.09 16.66 -0.77
N SER A 212 9.75 15.51 -1.35
CA SER A 212 10.70 14.41 -1.54
C SER A 212 10.86 14.11 -3.03
N ARG A 213 12.12 14.07 -3.49
CA ARG A 213 12.49 13.53 -4.80
C ARG A 213 12.74 12.03 -4.70
N SER A 214 12.11 11.25 -5.56
CA SER A 214 12.54 9.88 -5.85
C SER A 214 13.30 9.88 -7.18
N ARG A 215 14.62 9.66 -7.15
CA ARG A 215 15.39 9.24 -8.34
C ARG A 215 15.16 7.74 -8.48
N GLU A 216 14.41 7.33 -9.49
CA GLU A 216 14.43 5.93 -9.90
C GLU A 216 15.85 5.63 -10.43
N SER A 217 16.56 4.73 -9.76
CA SER A 217 17.85 4.22 -10.24
C SER A 217 17.64 3.40 -11.52
N PRO A 218 18.63 3.29 -12.42
CA PRO A 218 18.49 2.52 -13.67
C PRO A 218 18.42 1.00 -13.47
N THR A 219 18.22 0.53 -12.24
CA THR A 219 18.12 -0.88 -11.88
C THR A 219 16.72 -1.38 -12.18
N GLY A 220 16.44 -1.58 -13.47
CA GLY A 220 15.62 -2.69 -13.98
C GLY A 220 14.19 -2.88 -13.48
N ARG A 221 13.56 -1.92 -12.79
CA ARG A 221 12.15 -2.04 -12.41
C ARG A 221 11.24 -1.40 -13.46
N VAL A 222 10.60 -2.31 -14.19
CA VAL A 222 9.52 -2.15 -15.16
C VAL A 222 8.44 -1.20 -14.62
N ASP A 223 7.91 -0.32 -15.48
CA ASP A 223 6.69 0.50 -15.33
C ASP A 223 6.07 0.54 -13.92
N CYS A 224 6.09 1.69 -13.23
CA CYS A 224 5.37 1.84 -11.96
C CYS A 224 3.89 1.44 -12.14
N SER A 225 3.52 0.31 -11.54
CA SER A 225 2.15 -0.17 -11.54
C SER A 225 1.23 0.80 -10.81
N VAL A 226 -0.08 0.71 -11.06
CA VAL A 226 -1.05 1.55 -10.34
C VAL A 226 -0.99 1.22 -8.84
N ALA A 227 -0.81 -0.04 -8.48
CA ALA A 227 -0.67 -0.46 -7.09
C ALA A 227 0.61 0.08 -6.42
N ASP A 228 1.73 0.19 -7.14
CA ASP A 228 2.97 0.76 -6.58
C ASP A 228 2.80 2.24 -6.24
N LEU A 229 2.14 2.98 -7.13
CA LEU A 229 1.83 4.38 -6.89
C LEU A 229 0.86 4.55 -5.71
N GLU A 230 -0.19 3.73 -5.65
CA GLU A 230 -1.15 3.77 -4.55
C GLU A 230 -0.51 3.37 -3.23
N ARG A 231 0.42 2.42 -3.23
CA ARG A 231 1.24 2.07 -2.06
C ARG A 231 2.13 3.23 -1.64
N ARG A 232 2.72 3.97 -2.60
CA ARG A 232 3.50 5.18 -2.28
C ARG A 232 2.62 6.26 -1.66
N LEU A 233 1.42 6.49 -2.18
CA LEU A 233 0.45 7.43 -1.60
C LEU A 233 0.01 7.02 -0.18
N HIS A 234 -0.21 5.73 0.08
CA HIS A 234 -0.47 5.22 1.44
C HIS A 234 0.64 5.61 2.42
N ARG A 235 1.90 5.40 2.02
CA ARG A 235 3.06 5.74 2.84
C ARG A 235 3.18 7.25 3.06
N LEU A 236 2.92 8.05 2.03
CA LEU A 236 2.92 9.51 2.14
C LEU A 236 1.82 10.00 3.11
N MET A 237 0.60 9.50 3.00
CA MET A 237 -0.49 9.85 3.91
C MET A 237 -0.22 9.43 5.36
N LEU A 238 0.34 8.22 5.55
CA LEU A 238 0.75 7.76 6.88
C LEU A 238 1.83 8.67 7.47
N SER A 239 2.82 9.07 6.66
CA SER A 239 3.87 10.01 7.09
C SER A 239 3.32 11.40 7.42
N ALA A 240 2.24 11.82 6.74
CA ALA A 240 1.51 13.07 6.99
C ALA A 240 0.64 13.03 8.25
N ARG A 241 0.55 11.85 8.91
CA ARG A 241 -0.31 11.58 10.07
C ARG A 241 -1.76 11.96 9.83
N ASP A 242 -2.29 11.57 8.68
CA ASP A 242 -3.70 11.80 8.32
C ASP A 242 -4.70 11.09 9.25
N PHE A 243 -4.24 10.19 10.11
CA PHE A 243 -5.03 9.50 11.14
C PHE A 243 -5.19 10.31 12.44
N ASP A 244 -4.40 11.37 12.64
CA ASP A 244 -4.54 12.26 13.80
C ASP A 244 -5.63 13.30 13.47
N GLU A 245 -6.87 13.02 13.88
CA GLU A 245 -7.98 13.98 13.81
C GLU A 245 -7.72 15.09 14.85
N SER A 246 -6.99 16.14 14.48
CA SER A 246 -6.83 17.31 15.33
C SER A 246 -8.21 17.96 15.52
N TYR A 247 -8.72 17.95 16.75
CA TYR A 247 -9.93 18.66 17.21
C TYR A 247 -9.82 20.20 17.10
N GLU A 248 -8.99 20.72 16.20
CA GLU A 248 -8.71 22.14 16.05
C GLU A 248 -9.11 22.62 14.66
N LEU A 249 -10.43 22.70 14.38
CA LEU A 249 -10.96 23.78 13.53
C LEU A 249 -12.50 23.93 13.60
N TYR A 250 -13.01 24.23 14.78
CA TYR A 250 -14.11 25.19 14.95
C TYR A 250 -13.80 26.04 16.18
N GLY A 251 -12.83 26.94 16.05
CA GLY A 251 -12.56 27.94 17.06
C GLY A 251 -13.62 29.02 17.04
N LEU A 252 -14.45 29.10 18.09
CA LEU A 252 -14.98 30.36 18.60
C LEU A 252 -15.08 30.27 20.13
N SER A 253 -14.29 31.12 20.78
CA SER A 253 -14.44 31.51 22.19
C SER A 253 -15.91 31.69 22.55
N ARG A 254 -16.42 30.88 23.48
CA ARG A 254 -17.55 31.31 24.31
C ARG A 254 -17.26 30.93 25.75
N SER A 255 -17.09 31.97 26.56
CA SER A 255 -17.02 31.96 28.01
C SER A 255 -18.03 30.99 28.65
N PRO A 256 -17.72 30.42 29.82
CA PRO A 256 -18.63 29.53 30.52
C PRO A 256 -19.83 30.33 31.03
N SER A 257 -21.03 29.96 30.61
CA SER A 257 -22.26 30.41 31.25
C SER A 257 -23.12 29.17 31.51
N PRO A 258 -23.58 28.96 32.76
CA PRO A 258 -24.30 27.76 33.13
C PRO A 258 -25.80 27.97 32.83
N SER A 259 -26.36 27.13 31.97
CA SER A 259 -27.82 26.97 31.95
C SER A 259 -28.21 25.56 31.51
N LEU A 260 -28.99 24.94 32.37
CA LEU A 260 -29.47 23.57 32.28
C LEU A 260 -30.48 23.41 31.13
N SER A 261 -30.32 22.35 30.33
CA SER A 261 -31.44 21.49 29.87
C SER A 261 -30.91 20.21 29.22
N PRO A 262 -31.44 19.01 29.58
CA PRO A 262 -30.98 17.74 29.02
C PRO A 262 -31.81 17.41 27.77
N ALA A 263 -31.34 17.83 26.59
CA ALA A 263 -31.96 17.47 25.32
C ALA A 263 -31.19 16.30 24.68
N LYS A 264 -31.76 15.09 24.85
CA LYS A 264 -31.68 13.92 23.96
C LYS A 264 -30.44 13.86 23.05
N GLN A 265 -29.37 13.28 23.58
CA GLN A 265 -28.30 12.72 22.75
C GLN A 265 -28.90 11.58 21.92
N ASN A 266 -29.05 11.78 20.62
CA ASN A 266 -29.05 10.67 19.68
C ASN A 266 -27.59 10.25 19.52
N PRO A 267 -27.15 9.07 20.01
CA PRO A 267 -25.88 8.55 19.60
C PRO A 267 -26.13 7.97 18.21
N VAL A 268 -25.84 8.73 17.16
CA VAL A 268 -25.45 8.11 15.89
C VAL A 268 -24.10 7.48 16.20
N VAL A 269 -24.12 6.28 16.77
CA VAL A 269 -22.95 5.43 16.93
C VAL A 269 -22.42 5.25 15.52
N ARG A 270 -21.39 6.02 15.14
CA ARG A 270 -20.57 5.71 13.97
C ARG A 270 -20.14 4.26 14.21
N ALA A 271 -20.70 3.32 13.44
CA ALA A 271 -20.37 1.92 13.60
C ALA A 271 -18.85 1.82 13.48
N LYS A 272 -18.17 1.40 14.55
CA LYS A 272 -16.72 1.20 14.53
C LYS A 272 -16.46 0.17 13.43
N HIS A 273 -15.90 0.64 12.31
CA HIS A 273 -15.62 -0.24 11.18
C HIS A 273 -14.47 -1.19 11.50
N VAL A 274 -13.70 -0.90 12.56
CA VAL A 274 -12.50 -1.63 12.96
C VAL A 274 -12.54 -1.86 14.47
N SER A 275 -12.24 -3.08 14.89
CA SER A 275 -11.94 -3.45 16.29
C SER A 275 -10.60 -4.17 16.34
N VAL A 276 -9.86 -3.96 17.43
CA VAL A 276 -8.58 -4.64 17.67
C VAL A 276 -8.66 -5.35 19.01
N GLU A 277 -8.51 -6.67 18.96
CA GLU A 277 -8.54 -7.56 20.11
C GLU A 277 -7.16 -8.21 20.29
N GLU A 278 -6.90 -8.70 21.50
CA GLU A 278 -5.64 -9.36 21.82
C GLU A 278 -5.88 -10.84 22.06
N CYS A 279 -5.11 -11.68 21.38
CA CYS A 279 -5.11 -13.12 21.58
C CYS A 279 -3.89 -13.49 22.43
N GLU A 280 -4.11 -13.62 23.74
CA GLU A 280 -3.06 -13.89 24.72
C GLU A 280 -2.39 -15.26 24.49
N GLU A 281 -3.13 -16.25 24.01
CA GLU A 281 -2.64 -17.63 23.81
C GLU A 281 -1.52 -17.74 22.75
N LYS A 282 -1.55 -16.88 21.73
CA LYS A 282 -0.60 -16.91 20.60
C LYS A 282 0.20 -15.60 20.44
N GLY A 283 -0.06 -14.61 21.29
CA GLY A 283 0.59 -13.29 21.23
C GLY A 283 0.30 -12.55 19.92
N TYR A 284 -0.93 -12.67 19.40
CA TYR A 284 -1.39 -11.96 18.20
C TYR A 284 -2.31 -10.81 18.58
N LEU A 285 -2.27 -9.75 17.78
CA LEU A 285 -3.36 -8.76 17.73
C LEU A 285 -4.30 -9.18 16.60
N ILE A 286 -5.60 -9.19 16.88
CA ILE A 286 -6.64 -9.53 15.92
C ILE A 286 -7.30 -8.22 15.49
N VAL A 287 -7.13 -7.84 14.23
CA VAL A 287 -7.81 -6.68 13.64
C VAL A 287 -9.03 -7.18 12.88
N SER A 288 -10.22 -6.92 13.40
CA SER A 288 -11.48 -7.25 12.75
C SER A 288 -12.04 -6.01 12.07
N ILE A 289 -12.25 -6.10 10.77
CA ILE A 289 -12.74 -5.03 9.91
C ILE A 289 -14.10 -5.44 9.35
N ARG A 290 -15.10 -4.59 9.60
CA ARG A 290 -16.45 -4.69 9.05
C ARG A 290 -16.76 -3.39 8.33
N CYS A 291 -16.67 -3.42 7.00
CA CYS A 291 -16.97 -2.26 6.18
C CYS A 291 -17.82 -2.66 4.96
N LYS A 292 -18.38 -1.64 4.30
CA LYS A 292 -19.03 -1.85 3.00
C LYS A 292 -17.96 -2.27 2.00
N ASP A 293 -18.22 -3.33 1.26
CA ASP A 293 -17.24 -3.83 0.30
C ASP A 293 -16.94 -2.77 -0.77
N ARG A 294 -15.68 -2.72 -1.17
CA ARG A 294 -15.17 -1.81 -2.19
C ARG A 294 -13.93 -2.40 -2.85
N ARG A 295 -13.69 -1.95 -4.09
CA ARG A 295 -12.46 -2.29 -4.82
C ARG A 295 -11.23 -1.93 -3.99
N ARG A 296 -10.21 -2.78 -4.06
CA ARG A 296 -8.89 -2.60 -3.41
C ARG A 296 -8.92 -2.52 -1.89
N LEU A 297 -10.01 -2.97 -1.24
CA LEU A 297 -10.11 -2.95 0.22
C LEU A 297 -8.98 -3.75 0.89
N MET A 298 -8.78 -5.00 0.48
CA MET A 298 -7.71 -5.84 1.03
C MET A 298 -6.32 -5.23 0.80
N PHE A 299 -6.08 -4.68 -0.38
CA PHE A 299 -4.85 -3.98 -0.70
C PHE A 299 -4.57 -2.83 0.27
N ASP A 300 -5.58 -1.99 0.55
CA ASP A 300 -5.44 -0.89 1.49
C ASP A 300 -5.17 -1.41 2.92
N CYS A 301 -5.82 -2.49 3.36
CA CYS A 301 -5.59 -3.10 4.68
C CYS A 301 -4.19 -3.72 4.82
N VAL A 302 -3.71 -4.45 3.81
CA VAL A 302 -2.38 -5.08 3.85
C VAL A 302 -1.29 -4.01 3.74
N CYS A 303 -1.49 -2.97 2.93
CA CYS A 303 -0.58 -1.84 2.85
C CYS A 303 -0.41 -1.15 4.21
N THR A 304 -1.52 -0.83 4.89
CA THR A 304 -1.46 -0.12 6.17
C THR A 304 -0.76 -0.94 7.24
N LEU A 305 -1.05 -2.24 7.34
CA LEU A 305 -0.38 -3.14 8.27
C LEU A 305 1.12 -3.20 7.99
N THR A 306 1.49 -3.37 6.73
CA THR A 306 2.90 -3.49 6.33
C THR A 306 3.65 -2.18 6.53
N ASP A 307 3.03 -1.04 6.21
CA ASP A 307 3.63 0.29 6.38
C ASP A 307 3.77 0.66 7.87
N MET A 308 2.88 0.16 8.74
CA MET A 308 3.01 0.24 10.20
C MET A 308 3.96 -0.82 10.78
N ARG A 309 4.66 -1.62 9.96
CA ARG A 309 5.59 -2.69 10.36
C ARG A 309 4.95 -3.83 11.17
N TYR A 310 3.73 -4.19 10.80
CA TYR A 310 3.09 -5.43 11.24
C TYR A 310 3.21 -6.52 10.18
N ALA A 311 3.57 -7.72 10.62
CA ALA A 311 3.49 -8.94 9.82
C ALA A 311 2.12 -9.59 10.02
N VAL A 312 1.48 -9.96 8.91
CA VAL A 312 0.21 -10.73 8.91
C VAL A 312 0.55 -12.21 8.93
N PHE A 313 0.12 -12.92 9.97
CA PHE A 313 0.33 -14.37 10.11
C PHE A 313 -0.87 -15.16 9.61
N HIS A 314 -2.06 -14.75 10.02
CA HIS A 314 -3.28 -15.34 9.51
C HIS A 314 -4.21 -14.23 9.07
N ALA A 315 -4.97 -14.46 8.01
CA ALA A 315 -6.07 -13.58 7.66
C ALA A 315 -7.21 -14.39 7.11
N SER A 316 -8.42 -13.97 7.42
CA SER A 316 -9.61 -14.49 6.78
C SER A 316 -10.45 -13.32 6.30
N GLY A 317 -11.06 -13.46 5.15
CA GLY A 317 -11.90 -12.43 4.61
C GLY A 317 -13.01 -13.04 3.79
N ARG A 318 -14.21 -12.49 3.94
CA ARG A 318 -15.39 -12.92 3.24
C ARG A 318 -16.24 -11.72 2.85
N LEU A 319 -16.68 -11.72 1.61
CA LEU A 319 -17.75 -10.87 1.12
C LEU A 319 -19.08 -11.51 1.47
N CYS A 320 -19.94 -10.77 2.18
CA CYS A 320 -21.31 -11.13 2.49
C CYS A 320 -22.22 -10.00 2.01
N ASP A 321 -22.99 -10.26 0.97
CA ASP A 321 -23.82 -9.29 0.26
C ASP A 321 -23.04 -8.04 -0.21
N ARG A 322 -23.17 -6.93 0.54
CA ARG A 322 -22.51 -5.64 0.28
C ARG A 322 -21.48 -5.27 1.34
N TYR A 323 -21.22 -6.18 2.27
CA TYR A 323 -20.29 -5.97 3.39
C TYR A 323 -19.15 -6.97 3.32
N SER A 324 -17.94 -6.47 3.48
CA SER A 324 -16.74 -7.27 3.63
C SER A 324 -16.40 -7.40 5.10
N PHE A 325 -16.20 -8.64 5.53
CA PHE A 325 -15.70 -8.99 6.85
C PHE A 325 -14.29 -9.52 6.68
N GLN A 326 -13.31 -8.87 7.31
CA GLN A 326 -11.91 -9.29 7.23
C GLN A 326 -11.33 -9.31 8.63
N GLU A 327 -10.59 -10.35 8.95
CA GLU A 327 -9.91 -10.53 10.23
C GLU A 327 -8.44 -10.81 9.96
N TYR A 328 -7.56 -10.01 10.55
CA TYR A 328 -6.12 -10.12 10.39
C TYR A 328 -5.46 -10.40 11.74
N PHE A 329 -4.71 -11.48 11.82
CA PHE A 329 -3.88 -11.86 12.95
C PHE A 329 -2.48 -11.33 12.69
N ILE A 330 -2.08 -10.32 13.45
CA ILE A 330 -0.87 -9.56 13.21
C ILE A 330 0.07 -9.59 14.39
N ARG A 331 1.36 -9.40 14.11
CA ARG A 331 2.41 -9.18 15.12
C ARG A 331 3.33 -8.07 14.66
N HIS A 332 3.73 -7.20 15.58
CA HIS A 332 4.72 -6.18 15.30
C HIS A 332 6.07 -6.85 14.99
N MET A 333 6.78 -6.39 13.96
CA MET A 333 8.02 -7.05 13.53
C MET A 333 9.16 -6.93 14.55
N ASP A 334 9.15 -5.89 15.38
CA ASP A 334 10.15 -5.71 16.44
C ASP A 334 9.86 -6.56 17.70
N GLY A 335 8.81 -7.40 17.68
CA GLY A 335 8.53 -8.41 18.70
C GLY A 335 8.06 -7.90 20.07
N TRP A 336 8.16 -6.60 20.36
CA TRP A 336 7.77 -5.98 21.62
C TRP A 336 7.08 -4.64 21.43
N THR A 337 5.99 -4.40 22.16
CA THR A 337 5.36 -3.08 22.24
C THR A 337 5.12 -2.69 23.70
N GLN A 338 5.64 -1.52 24.07
CA GLN A 338 5.73 -1.07 25.47
C GLN A 338 4.40 -0.52 26.02
N ASN A 339 3.39 -0.31 25.16
CA ASN A 339 2.04 0.12 25.55
C ASN A 339 0.98 -0.40 24.57
N ARG A 340 0.35 -1.52 24.93
CA ARG A 340 -0.60 -2.24 24.06
C ARG A 340 -1.89 -1.48 23.79
N ASP A 341 -2.38 -0.65 24.71
CA ASP A 341 -3.64 0.07 24.52
C ASP A 341 -3.48 1.25 23.55
N LYS A 342 -2.38 2.00 23.67
CA LYS A 342 -2.06 3.08 22.72
C LYS A 342 -1.79 2.53 21.33
N GLU A 343 -1.16 1.36 21.25
CA GLU A 343 -0.93 0.66 19.99
C GLU A 343 -2.25 0.22 19.33
N LYS A 344 -3.15 -0.40 20.09
CA LYS A 344 -4.50 -0.76 19.61
C LYS A 344 -5.24 0.47 19.07
N GLU A 345 -5.23 1.57 19.82
CA GLU A 345 -5.85 2.82 19.37
C GLU A 345 -5.19 3.37 18.10
N HIS A 346 -3.86 3.30 18.01
CA HIS A 346 -3.12 3.73 16.83
C HIS A 346 -3.46 2.89 15.60
N ILE A 347 -3.51 1.56 15.71
CA ILE A 347 -3.91 0.65 14.64
C ILE A 347 -5.33 0.98 14.16
N ILE A 348 -6.27 1.19 15.09
CA ILE A 348 -7.66 1.55 14.76
C ILE A 348 -7.69 2.84 13.95
N LYS A 349 -7.02 3.91 14.41
CA LYS A 349 -7.00 5.21 13.72
C LYS A 349 -6.39 5.10 12.32
N CYS A 350 -5.25 4.42 12.19
CA CYS A 350 -4.58 4.22 10.90
C CYS A 350 -5.45 3.41 9.93
N MET A 351 -6.11 2.37 10.41
CA MET A 351 -7.03 1.56 9.61
C MET A 351 -8.25 2.35 9.17
N GLU A 352 -8.91 3.06 10.10
CA GLU A 352 -10.09 3.87 9.77
C GLU A 352 -9.74 4.96 8.75
N ALA A 353 -8.61 5.64 8.91
CA ALA A 353 -8.12 6.62 7.94
C ALA A 353 -7.93 5.99 6.56
N ALA A 354 -7.23 4.85 6.47
CA ALA A 354 -7.00 4.19 5.20
C ALA A 354 -8.28 3.67 4.53
N LEU A 355 -9.24 3.21 5.32
CA LEU A 355 -10.56 2.82 4.82
C LEU A 355 -11.32 4.03 4.25
N ALA A 356 -11.15 5.21 4.85
CA ALA A 356 -11.81 6.46 4.47
C ALA A 356 -11.13 7.21 3.30
N ARG A 357 -9.82 7.06 3.08
CA ARG A 357 -9.04 7.75 2.01
C ARG A 357 -9.68 7.64 0.61
N ARG A 358 -10.32 6.51 0.30
CA ARG A 358 -11.00 6.28 -1.00
C ARG A 358 -12.50 6.50 -0.99
N ILE A 359 -13.08 6.83 0.18
CA ILE A 359 -14.50 7.15 0.36
C ILE A 359 -14.71 8.67 0.23
N SER A 360 -13.63 9.46 0.09
CA SER A 360 -13.74 10.89 -0.16
C SER A 360 -14.63 11.15 -1.37
N LYS A 361 -15.63 12.02 -1.16
CA LYS A 361 -16.62 12.42 -2.15
C LYS A 361 -15.89 13.08 -3.31
N GLY A 362 -15.50 12.30 -4.31
CA GLY A 362 -14.80 12.77 -5.49
C GLY A 362 -15.67 13.76 -6.25
N SER A 363 -15.46 15.05 -6.00
CA SER A 363 -15.45 16.07 -7.04
C SER A 363 -14.36 15.68 -8.02
N ALA A 364 -14.69 14.81 -8.97
CA ALA A 364 -13.88 14.63 -10.16
C ALA A 364 -13.95 15.94 -10.96
N ALA A 365 -12.93 16.79 -10.81
CA ALA A 365 -12.68 17.81 -11.80
C ALA A 365 -12.21 17.10 -13.07
N ARG A 366 -13.09 17.12 -14.09
CA ARG A 366 -12.79 16.72 -15.46
C ARG A 366 -11.96 17.80 -16.16
#